data_AF-A0A2S7NYP7-F1
#
_entry.id   AF-A0A2S7NYP7-F1
#
_cell.length_a   1.000
_cell.length_b   1.000
_cell.length_c   1.000
_cell.angle_alpha   90.00
_cell.angle_beta   90.00
_cell.angle_gamma   90.00
#
_symmetry.space_group_name_H-M   'P 1'
#
loop_
_entity.id
_entity.type
_entity.pdbx_description
1 polymer ?
#
loop_
_entity_poly.entity_id
_entity_poly.type
_entity_poly.pdbx_seq_one_letter_code
_entity_poly.pdbx_strand_id
1 'polypeptide(L)'
;MHAHLSILPALSFFLFFLIPQILSSPLSPLLTLQERQTGSCALAPCAKGLCCSVFKYCGTGPDYCQAGSCVGGVGGTCAAGQCCSSWGYCGTGVDFCGTPTPTPTPKPTLTPTPSPTGVVVQQWGQCGGSGYTGSTICAQPYKCVVESVWWASCQ
;
A
#
# COMPACT_ATOMS: atom_id res chain seq x y z
N MET A 1 33.65 -73.67 48.28
CA MET A 1 33.44 -73.51 46.83
C MET A 1 32.15 -72.74 46.65
N HIS A 2 32.23 -71.41 46.53
CA HIS A 2 31.12 -70.51 46.20
C HIS A 2 31.74 -69.35 45.43
N ALA A 3 31.41 -69.23 44.14
CA ALA A 3 31.73 -68.07 43.32
C ALA A 3 30.65 -67.91 42.23
N HIS A 4 30.06 -66.71 42.25
CA HIS A 4 29.23 -66.01 41.26
C HIS A 4 29.11 -66.59 39.84
N LEU A 5 27.90 -66.53 39.27
CA LEU A 5 27.70 -65.68 38.09
C LEU A 5 26.26 -65.17 37.97
N SER A 6 26.12 -63.89 38.28
CA SER A 6 25.00 -63.00 37.99
C SER A 6 24.94 -62.70 36.48
N ILE A 7 23.76 -62.67 35.87
CA ILE A 7 23.32 -61.79 34.76
C ILE A 7 21.82 -62.07 34.56
N LEU A 8 21.05 -61.06 34.15
CA LEU A 8 19.58 -60.97 33.99
C LEU A 8 18.88 -60.47 35.27
N PRO A 9 18.58 -59.16 35.35
CA PRO A 9 17.51 -58.62 34.52
C PRO A 9 17.79 -57.19 34.02
N ALA A 10 18.22 -57.04 32.76
CA ALA A 10 18.44 -55.73 32.14
C ALA A 10 17.47 -55.44 30.97
N LEU A 11 16.33 -56.13 30.89
CA LEU A 11 15.37 -55.96 29.78
C LEU A 11 13.96 -55.51 30.18
N SER A 12 13.65 -55.37 31.46
CA SER A 12 12.28 -55.04 31.91
C SER A 12 12.07 -53.57 32.31
N PHE A 13 13.13 -52.80 32.56
CA PHE A 13 13.02 -51.40 32.99
C PHE A 13 13.03 -50.36 31.86
N PHE A 14 13.33 -50.75 30.61
CA PHE A 14 13.40 -49.81 29.48
C PHE A 14 12.06 -49.59 28.75
N LEU A 15 11.01 -50.32 29.13
CA LEU A 15 9.68 -50.22 28.51
C LEU A 15 8.70 -49.28 29.25
N PHE A 16 9.12 -48.73 30.39
CA PHE A 16 8.31 -47.78 31.19
C PHE A 16 8.74 -46.31 31.06
N PHE A 17 9.74 -46.01 30.21
CA PHE A 17 10.16 -44.63 29.87
C PHE A 17 9.65 -44.16 28.50
N LEU A 18 8.79 -44.95 27.83
CA LEU A 18 8.26 -44.66 26.49
C LEU A 18 6.72 -44.50 26.50
N ILE A 19 6.18 -43.85 27.53
CA ILE A 19 4.80 -43.36 27.56
C ILE A 19 4.83 -41.84 27.86
N PRO A 20 3.85 -41.04 27.43
CA PRO A 20 3.89 -40.19 26.24
C PRO A 20 3.89 -38.70 26.66
N GLN A 21 4.93 -37.92 26.33
CA GLN A 21 4.94 -36.47 26.55
C GLN A 21 4.51 -35.73 25.27
N ILE A 22 3.34 -36.08 24.71
CA ILE A 22 2.82 -35.44 23.47
C ILE A 22 1.60 -34.54 23.72
N LEU A 23 1.38 -34.07 24.95
CA LEU A 23 0.23 -33.22 25.30
C LEU A 23 0.60 -31.81 25.79
N SER A 24 1.72 -31.24 25.34
CA SER A 24 2.05 -29.84 25.68
C SER A 24 2.71 -29.13 24.52
N SER A 25 1.97 -28.94 23.44
CA SER A 25 2.26 -27.84 22.51
C SER A 25 0.92 -27.26 22.06
N PRO A 26 0.67 -25.97 22.33
CA PRO A 26 -0.61 -25.35 22.03
C PRO A 26 -0.85 -25.40 20.52
N LEU A 27 -2.09 -25.72 20.15
CA LEU A 27 -2.65 -25.30 18.87
C LEU A 27 -2.39 -23.79 18.73
N SER A 28 -1.40 -23.42 17.92
CA SER A 28 -1.39 -22.15 17.22
C SER A 28 -1.73 -22.43 15.77
N PRO A 29 -2.80 -21.80 15.26
CA PRO A 29 -3.44 -22.15 14.02
C PRO A 29 -2.61 -21.64 12.85
N LEU A 30 -2.72 -22.34 11.73
CA LEU A 30 -2.33 -21.86 10.41
C LEU A 30 -0.84 -21.50 10.33
N LEU A 31 -0.06 -22.42 9.76
CA LEU A 31 1.24 -22.11 9.17
C LEU A 31 1.08 -20.78 8.42
N THR A 32 1.53 -19.72 9.06
CA THR A 32 1.33 -18.38 8.60
C THR A 32 2.17 -18.29 7.36
N LEU A 33 1.51 -18.11 6.23
CA LEU A 33 2.10 -17.60 5.00
C LEU A 33 2.49 -16.12 5.22
N GLN A 34 3.14 -15.84 6.35
CA GLN A 34 3.55 -14.56 6.91
C GLN A 34 4.98 -14.66 7.47
N GLU A 35 5.79 -15.63 7.02
CA GLU A 35 7.20 -15.35 6.72
C GLU A 35 7.34 -14.85 5.25
N ARG A 36 6.32 -14.15 4.77
CA ARG A 36 6.43 -13.28 3.61
C ARG A 36 7.52 -12.24 3.90
N GLN A 37 8.64 -12.34 3.20
CA GLN A 37 9.30 -11.19 2.60
C GLN A 37 9.89 -10.10 3.51
N THR A 38 10.52 -10.41 4.64
CA THR A 38 11.37 -9.38 5.28
C THR A 38 12.62 -9.06 4.44
N GLY A 39 12.88 -9.84 3.39
CA GLY A 39 14.03 -9.65 2.51
C GLY A 39 13.83 -10.07 1.05
N SER A 40 12.61 -10.16 0.52
CA SER A 40 12.42 -10.44 -0.92
C SER A 40 11.64 -9.36 -1.63
N CYS A 41 12.09 -9.01 -2.84
CA CYS A 41 11.51 -7.97 -3.69
C CYS A 41 10.75 -8.52 -4.91
N ALA A 42 10.35 -9.79 -4.86
CA ALA A 42 9.60 -10.42 -5.94
C ALA A 42 8.17 -9.89 -6.07
N LEU A 43 7.54 -9.58 -4.93
CA LEU A 43 6.12 -9.17 -4.86
C LEU A 43 5.89 -7.83 -4.17
N ALA A 44 6.94 -7.22 -3.60
CA ALA A 44 6.86 -5.92 -2.93
C ALA A 44 8.21 -5.17 -3.05
N PRO A 45 8.21 -3.83 -2.95
CA PRO A 45 9.44 -3.04 -2.79
C PRO A 45 10.24 -3.46 -1.56
N CYS A 46 11.56 -3.36 -1.62
CA CYS A 46 12.39 -3.46 -0.42
C CYS A 46 12.12 -2.30 0.54
N ALA A 47 12.40 -2.51 1.83
CA ALA A 47 12.42 -1.42 2.80
C ALA A 47 13.41 -0.32 2.37
N LYS A 48 13.15 0.92 2.81
CA LYS A 48 14.01 2.06 2.49
C LYS A 48 15.44 1.78 2.94
N GLY A 49 16.40 2.08 2.06
CA GLY A 49 17.82 1.83 2.31
C GLY A 49 18.32 0.46 1.81
N LEU A 50 17.46 -0.41 1.30
CA LEU A 50 17.84 -1.73 0.78
C LEU A 50 17.74 -1.80 -0.75
N CYS A 51 18.71 -2.45 -1.39
CA CYS A 51 18.72 -2.74 -2.82
C CYS A 51 18.04 -4.09 -3.10
N CYS A 52 17.33 -4.18 -4.22
CA CYS A 52 16.79 -5.44 -4.74
C CYS A 52 17.81 -6.11 -5.66
N SER A 53 18.37 -7.24 -5.25
CA SER A 53 19.32 -7.99 -6.07
C SER A 53 18.64 -8.59 -7.31
N VAL A 54 19.46 -9.03 -8.27
CA VAL A 54 18.97 -9.77 -9.45
C VAL A 54 18.21 -11.05 -9.08
N PHE A 55 18.51 -11.61 -7.90
CA PHE A 55 17.87 -12.81 -7.36
C PHE A 55 16.59 -12.52 -6.55
N LYS A 56 16.08 -11.28 -6.60
CA LYS A 56 14.88 -10.83 -5.87
C LYS A 56 15.02 -10.85 -4.34
N TYR A 57 16.23 -10.60 -3.84
CA TYR A 57 16.49 -10.43 -2.42
C TYR A 57 16.87 -9.00 -2.07
N CYS A 58 16.32 -8.49 -0.97
CA CYS A 58 16.60 -7.18 -0.42
C CYS A 58 17.82 -7.24 0.50
N GLY A 59 18.77 -6.34 0.34
CA GLY A 59 19.93 -6.26 1.22
C GLY A 59 20.79 -5.03 0.99
N THR A 60 21.96 -5.02 1.61
CA THR A 60 22.98 -3.96 1.47
C THR A 60 24.30 -4.56 0.99
N GLY A 61 25.14 -3.74 0.37
CA GLY A 61 26.44 -4.18 -0.15
C GLY A 61 26.41 -4.59 -1.63
N PRO A 62 27.57 -4.95 -2.20
CA PRO A 62 27.75 -5.12 -3.63
C PRO A 62 26.99 -6.33 -4.20
N ASP A 63 26.70 -7.34 -3.39
CA ASP A 63 25.92 -8.53 -3.82
C ASP A 63 24.42 -8.25 -3.98
N TYR A 64 23.94 -7.14 -3.42
CA TYR A 64 22.53 -6.71 -3.48
C TYR A 64 22.35 -5.43 -4.30
N CYS A 65 23.32 -4.53 -4.24
CA CYS A 65 23.37 -3.28 -5.00
C CYS A 65 24.24 -3.43 -6.25
N GLN A 66 23.88 -4.40 -7.10
CA GLN A 66 24.54 -4.59 -8.40
C GLN A 66 24.21 -3.46 -9.37
N ALA A 67 25.00 -3.33 -10.45
CA ALA A 67 24.68 -2.40 -11.53
C ALA A 67 23.28 -2.70 -12.10
N GLY A 68 22.40 -1.71 -12.05
CA GLY A 68 20.99 -1.86 -12.44
C GLY A 68 20.02 -2.10 -11.28
N SER A 69 20.53 -2.33 -10.06
CA SER A 69 19.75 -2.40 -8.83
C SER A 69 19.88 -1.11 -8.03
N CYS A 70 18.81 -0.72 -7.34
CA CYS A 70 18.76 0.53 -6.60
C CYS A 70 17.85 0.47 -5.38
N VAL A 71 18.05 1.45 -4.50
CA VAL A 71 17.26 1.63 -3.29
C VAL A 71 15.94 2.31 -3.67
N GLY A 72 14.83 1.63 -3.40
CA GLY A 72 13.49 2.12 -3.73
C GLY A 72 13.26 3.56 -3.26
N GLY A 73 13.17 4.49 -4.22
CA GLY A 73 12.73 5.87 -4.01
C GLY A 73 13.80 6.90 -3.64
N VAL A 74 15.09 6.58 -3.64
CA VAL A 74 16.15 7.61 -3.52
C VAL A 74 17.28 7.29 -4.47
N GLY A 75 17.36 8.04 -5.58
CA GLY A 75 18.40 7.89 -6.59
C GLY A 75 19.78 7.98 -5.94
N GLY A 76 20.56 6.90 -6.05
CA GLY A 76 21.89 6.82 -5.43
C GLY A 76 22.82 5.76 -6.03
N THR A 77 22.32 4.82 -6.85
CA THR A 77 23.15 3.78 -7.48
C THR A 77 22.93 3.63 -8.98
N CYS A 78 21.96 4.33 -9.56
CA CYS A 78 21.68 4.25 -10.99
C CYS A 78 22.66 5.13 -11.79
N ALA A 79 22.95 4.71 -13.02
CA ALA A 79 23.71 5.52 -13.97
C ALA A 79 23.02 6.87 -14.20
N ALA A 80 23.79 7.89 -14.60
CA ALA A 80 23.26 9.23 -14.86
C ALA A 80 22.08 9.18 -15.83
N GLY A 81 20.98 9.85 -15.46
CA GLY A 81 19.75 9.89 -16.25
C GLY A 81 18.82 8.69 -16.08
N GLN A 82 19.11 7.74 -15.18
CA GLN A 82 18.22 6.64 -14.85
C GLN A 82 17.56 6.82 -13.47
N CYS A 83 16.32 6.36 -13.37
CA CYS A 83 15.51 6.42 -12.16
C CYS A 83 15.45 5.05 -11.50
N CYS A 84 15.25 5.06 -10.19
CA CYS A 84 14.97 3.85 -9.43
C CYS A 84 13.46 3.60 -9.37
N SER A 85 13.02 2.52 -10.02
CA SER A 85 11.63 2.05 -9.91
C SER A 85 11.27 1.69 -8.47
N SER A 86 9.97 1.66 -8.16
CA SER A 86 9.47 1.13 -6.89
C SER A 86 9.91 -0.31 -6.63
N TRP A 87 10.31 -1.04 -7.66
CA TRP A 87 10.78 -2.43 -7.58
C TRP A 87 12.29 -2.54 -7.35
N GLY A 88 13.01 -1.42 -7.20
CA GLY A 88 14.45 -1.42 -6.94
C GLY A 88 15.30 -1.71 -8.18
N TYR A 89 14.77 -1.42 -9.37
CA TYR A 89 15.49 -1.52 -10.65
C TYR A 89 15.71 -0.15 -11.28
N CYS A 90 16.91 0.05 -11.83
CA CYS A 90 17.26 1.22 -12.62
C CYS A 90 16.71 1.10 -14.04
N GLY A 91 16.19 2.20 -14.56
CA GLY A 91 15.79 2.30 -15.95
C GLY A 91 15.35 3.70 -16.34
N THR A 92 14.83 3.82 -17.55
CA THR A 92 14.29 5.06 -18.13
C THR A 92 12.82 4.87 -18.47
N GLY A 93 12.04 5.96 -18.43
CA GLY A 93 10.62 5.93 -18.76
C GLY A 93 9.72 5.85 -17.52
N VAL A 94 8.42 5.89 -17.73
CA VAL A 94 7.40 6.06 -16.67
C VAL A 94 7.34 4.90 -15.68
N ASP A 95 7.71 3.69 -16.10
CA ASP A 95 7.73 2.51 -15.22
C ASP A 95 8.87 2.57 -14.17
N PHE A 96 9.90 3.39 -14.43
CA PHE A 96 11.08 3.53 -13.58
C PHE A 96 11.14 4.87 -12.85
N CYS A 97 10.81 5.95 -13.55
CA CYS A 97 10.80 7.30 -12.99
C CYS A 97 9.50 7.64 -12.28
N GLY A 98 8.50 6.76 -12.38
CA GLY A 98 7.11 7.15 -12.26
C GLY A 98 6.71 8.04 -13.43
N THR A 99 5.41 8.16 -13.67
CA THR A 99 4.89 9.42 -14.20
C THR A 99 5.30 10.50 -13.20
N PRO A 100 5.64 11.75 -13.62
CA PRO A 100 5.50 12.84 -12.68
C PRO A 100 4.10 12.68 -12.10
N THR A 101 4.03 12.36 -10.80
CA THR A 101 2.82 12.69 -10.05
C THR A 101 2.63 14.15 -10.44
N PRO A 102 1.52 14.56 -11.08
CA PRO A 102 1.28 15.98 -11.20
C PRO A 102 1.44 16.46 -9.77
N THR A 103 2.48 17.27 -9.51
CA THR A 103 2.66 17.98 -8.25
C THR A 103 1.25 18.28 -7.80
N PRO A 104 0.78 17.84 -6.61
CA PRO A 104 -0.59 18.14 -6.23
C PRO A 104 -0.70 19.63 -6.46
N THR A 105 -1.42 20.01 -7.52
CA THR A 105 -1.70 21.39 -7.80
C THR A 105 -2.25 21.83 -6.47
N PRO A 106 -1.67 22.83 -5.78
CA PRO A 106 -2.22 23.27 -4.50
C PRO A 106 -3.71 23.34 -4.78
N LYS A 107 -4.49 22.50 -4.05
CA LYS A 107 -5.96 22.48 -4.18
C LYS A 107 -6.28 23.96 -4.29
N PRO A 108 -6.90 24.45 -5.39
CA PRO A 108 -7.07 25.88 -5.54
C PRO A 108 -7.64 26.35 -4.22
N THR A 109 -6.82 27.10 -3.48
CA THR A 109 -7.33 27.91 -2.39
C THR A 109 -8.43 28.63 -3.10
N LEU A 110 -9.67 28.36 -2.70
CA LEU A 110 -10.79 29.13 -3.17
C LEU A 110 -10.39 30.55 -2.77
N THR A 111 -9.82 31.26 -3.74
CA THR A 111 -9.92 32.70 -3.78
C THR A 111 -11.41 32.91 -3.55
N PRO A 112 -11.84 33.65 -2.53
CA PRO A 112 -13.25 33.96 -2.41
C PRO A 112 -13.66 34.46 -3.78
N THR A 113 -14.48 33.68 -4.48
CA THR A 113 -15.09 34.09 -5.72
C THR A 113 -15.60 35.49 -5.45
N PRO A 114 -15.27 36.50 -6.27
CA PRO A 114 -15.82 37.83 -6.07
C PRO A 114 -17.31 37.64 -5.82
N SER A 115 -17.76 38.09 -4.64
CA SER A 115 -19.16 38.01 -4.26
C SER A 115 -19.96 38.49 -5.46
N PRO A 116 -20.83 37.67 -6.06
CA PRO A 116 -21.52 38.07 -7.27
C PRO A 116 -22.32 39.31 -6.91
N THR A 117 -21.86 40.46 -7.39
CA THR A 117 -22.59 41.73 -7.29
C THR A 117 -23.74 41.72 -8.31
N GLY A 118 -24.38 40.57 -8.47
CA GLY A 118 -25.41 40.27 -9.45
C GLY A 118 -26.35 39.23 -8.85
N VAL A 119 -27.49 39.73 -8.37
CA VAL A 119 -28.70 39.04 -7.91
C VAL A 119 -28.59 37.50 -7.84
N VAL A 120 -28.33 36.97 -6.64
CA VAL A 120 -28.49 35.53 -6.37
C VAL A 120 -29.97 35.19 -6.22
N VAL A 121 -30.38 34.04 -6.76
CA VAL A 121 -31.76 33.56 -6.66
C VAL A 121 -31.97 32.92 -5.29
N GLN A 122 -32.97 33.38 -4.55
CA GLN A 122 -33.32 32.82 -3.24
C GLN A 122 -33.94 31.43 -3.36
N GLN A 123 -34.07 30.71 -2.24
CA GLN A 123 -34.76 29.43 -2.20
C GLN A 123 -36.14 29.54 -2.89
N TRP A 124 -36.45 28.55 -3.72
CA TRP A 124 -37.65 28.41 -4.55
C TRP A 124 -37.78 29.38 -5.73
N GLY A 125 -36.83 30.32 -5.89
CA GLY A 125 -36.80 31.19 -7.07
C GLY A 125 -36.36 30.45 -8.33
N GLN A 126 -36.82 30.92 -9.49
CA GLN A 126 -36.44 30.33 -10.77
C GLN A 126 -34.96 30.58 -11.08
N CYS A 127 -34.22 29.51 -11.36
CA CYS A 127 -32.79 29.52 -11.67
C CYS A 127 -32.47 28.87 -13.02
N GLY A 128 -33.50 28.43 -13.76
CA GLY A 128 -33.34 27.78 -15.06
C GLY A 128 -34.68 27.39 -15.68
N GLY A 129 -34.58 26.74 -16.85
CA GLY A 129 -35.72 26.42 -17.70
C GLY A 129 -35.55 27.00 -19.10
N SER A 130 -36.22 26.42 -20.08
CA SER A 130 -36.16 26.88 -21.47
C SER A 130 -36.72 28.30 -21.57
N GLY A 131 -35.94 29.23 -22.13
CA GLY A 131 -36.30 30.65 -22.25
C GLY A 131 -35.99 31.50 -21.02
N TYR A 132 -35.44 30.93 -19.94
CA TYR A 132 -35.01 31.70 -18.77
C TYR A 132 -33.73 32.50 -19.07
N THR A 133 -33.75 33.81 -18.80
CA THR A 133 -32.62 34.74 -19.03
C THR A 133 -32.07 35.36 -17.73
N GLY A 134 -32.58 34.93 -16.58
CA GLY A 134 -32.17 35.44 -15.27
C GLY A 134 -30.92 34.75 -14.68
N SER A 135 -30.67 35.01 -13.40
CA SER A 135 -29.52 34.44 -12.69
C SER A 135 -29.68 32.94 -12.48
N THR A 136 -28.68 32.15 -12.89
CA THR A 136 -28.66 30.70 -12.67
C THR A 136 -27.98 30.30 -11.35
N ILE A 137 -27.53 31.30 -10.59
CA ILE A 137 -26.80 31.10 -9.34
C ILE A 137 -27.76 31.23 -8.16
N CYS A 138 -27.98 30.11 -7.47
CA CYS A 138 -28.73 30.07 -6.23
C CYS A 138 -27.93 30.63 -5.06
N ALA A 139 -28.61 31.30 -4.13
CA ALA A 139 -28.06 31.63 -2.83
C ALA A 139 -27.59 30.34 -2.13
N GLN A 140 -26.44 30.39 -1.44
CA GLN A 140 -25.98 29.24 -0.67
C GLN A 140 -26.97 28.95 0.49
N PRO A 141 -27.25 27.68 0.81
CA PRO A 141 -26.63 26.43 0.33
C PRO A 141 -27.29 25.80 -0.91
N TYR A 142 -28.34 26.44 -1.45
CA TYR A 142 -29.26 25.87 -2.43
C TYR A 142 -28.61 25.55 -3.77
N LYS A 143 -29.20 24.60 -4.49
CA LYS A 143 -28.81 24.14 -5.83
C LYS A 143 -29.95 24.41 -6.79
N CYS A 144 -29.61 24.72 -8.04
CA CYS A 144 -30.63 24.85 -9.07
C CYS A 144 -31.12 23.46 -9.46
N VAL A 145 -32.32 23.09 -9.02
CA VAL A 145 -32.95 21.79 -9.26
C VAL A 145 -33.92 21.92 -10.43
N VAL A 146 -33.72 21.11 -11.46
CA VAL A 146 -34.60 21.06 -12.63
C VAL A 146 -35.86 20.28 -12.28
N GLU A 147 -37.02 20.91 -12.41
CA GLU A 147 -38.32 20.25 -12.20
C GLU A 147 -39.01 19.93 -13.52
N SER A 148 -38.80 20.76 -14.54
CA SER A 148 -39.30 20.52 -15.89
C SER A 148 -38.41 21.21 -16.94
N VAL A 149 -38.69 20.93 -18.21
CA VAL A 149 -37.98 21.57 -19.34
C VAL A 149 -38.12 23.11 -19.34
N TRP A 150 -39.17 23.65 -18.72
CA TRP A 150 -39.44 25.10 -18.65
C TRP A 150 -39.14 25.69 -17.27
N TRP A 151 -38.81 24.87 -16.27
CA TRP A 151 -38.69 25.33 -14.88
C TRP A 151 -37.62 24.59 -14.08
N ALA A 152 -36.72 25.37 -13.47
CA ALA A 152 -35.82 24.92 -12.42
C ALA A 152 -35.85 25.94 -11.27
N SER A 153 -35.84 25.45 -10.03
CA SER A 153 -35.89 26.29 -8.83
C SER A 153 -34.73 26.01 -7.86
N CYS A 154 -34.40 26.98 -7.01
CA CYS A 154 -33.36 26.82 -6.01
C CYS A 154 -33.85 26.03 -4.78
N GLN A 155 -33.35 24.82 -4.56
CA GLN A 155 -33.73 23.97 -3.42
C GLN A 155 -32.50 23.49 -2.65
#